data_AF-A0A4Q3RU46-F1
#
_entry.id   AF-A0A4Q3RU46-F1
#
_cell.length_a   1.000
_cell.length_b   1.000
_cell.length_c   1.000
_cell.angle_alpha   90.00
_cell.angle_beta   90.00
_cell.angle_gamma   90.00
#
_symmetry.space_group_name_H-M   'P 1'
#
loop_
_entity.id
_entity.type
_entity.pdbx_description
1 polymer ?
#
loop_
_entity_poly.entity_id
_entity_poly.type
_entity_poly.pdbx_seq_one_letter_code
_entity_poly.pdbx_strand_id
1 'polypeptide(L)' 'IEHWLNGEKVADFEMWTPEWQALKAKSKFKDKADWAMAKSGFIALQDHGGGLSFKNIKIKKL' A
#
# COMPACT_ATOMS: atom_id res chain seq x y z
N ILE A 1 0.64 -7.67 6.01
CA ILE A 1 1.08 -6.29 5.72
C ILE A 1 0.54 -5.43 6.83
N GLU A 2 1.39 -4.61 7.43
CA GLU A 2 1.00 -3.73 8.52
C GLU A 2 1.25 -2.27 8.14
N HIS A 3 0.31 -1.40 8.50
CA HIS A 3 0.50 0.05 8.45
C HIS A 3 0.55 0.60 9.87
N TRP A 4 1.51 1.49 10.10
CA TRP A 4 1.76 2.12 11.39
C TRP A 4 1.74 3.64 11.25
N LEU A 5 1.11 4.34 12.20
CA LEU A 5 1.05 5.79 12.27
C LEU A 5 1.32 6.23 13.71
N ASN A 6 2.26 7.15 13.92
CA ASN A 6 2.62 7.68 15.25
C ASN A 6 2.93 6.60 16.32
N GLY A 7 3.47 5.45 15.90
CA GLY A 7 3.83 4.35 16.79
C GLY A 7 2.70 3.33 17.05
N GLU A 8 1.52 3.53 16.47
CA GLU A 8 0.37 2.64 16.63
C GLU A 8 0.08 1.87 15.34
N LYS A 9 -0.28 0.58 15.46
CA LYS A 9 -0.71 -0.24 14.33
C LYS A 9 -2.15 0.14 13.98
N VAL A 10 -2.35 0.66 12.76
CA VAL A 10 -3.65 1.15 12.28
C VAL A 10 -4.30 0.23 11.25
N ALA A 11 -3.53 -0.66 10.64
CA ALA A 11 -4.06 -1.71 9.75
C ALA A 11 -3.16 -2.94 9.77
N ASP A 12 -3.79 -4.11 9.67
CA ASP A 12 -3.12 -5.41 9.54
C ASP A 12 -3.97 -6.28 8.60
N PHE A 13 -3.38 -6.72 7.49
CA PHE A 13 -4.08 -7.51 6.50
C PHE A 13 -3.13 -8.37 5.68
N GLU A 14 -3.64 -9.48 5.16
CA GLU A 14 -2.93 -10.32 4.21
C GLU A 14 -3.37 -9.99 2.78
N MET A 15 -2.39 -9.82 1.89
CA MET A 15 -2.67 -9.64 0.46
C MET A 15 -2.79 -11.00 -0.23
N TRP A 16 -3.46 -11.01 -1.37
CA TRP A 16 -3.59 -12.19 -2.26
C TRP A 16 -4.42 -13.34 -1.70
N THR A 17 -5.14 -13.15 -0.59
CA THR A 17 -6.17 -14.10 -0.13
C THR A 17 -7.48 -13.92 -0.91
N PRO A 18 -8.41 -14.89 -0.87
CA PRO A 18 -9.74 -14.72 -1.47
C PRO A 18 -10.50 -13.50 -0.95
N GLU A 19 -10.39 -13.21 0.34
CA GLU A 19 -11.01 -12.05 0.98
C GLU A 19 -10.42 -10.74 0.44
N TRP A 20 -9.09 -10.69 0.28
CA TRP A 20 -8.42 -9.54 -0.30
C TRP A 20 -8.82 -9.32 -1.78
N GLN A 21 -8.96 -10.39 -2.56
CA GLN A 21 -9.43 -10.30 -3.94
C GLN A 21 -10.86 -9.75 -4.03
N ALA A 22 -11.74 -10.16 -3.10
CA ALA A 22 -13.08 -9.62 -3.00
C ALA A 22 -13.09 -8.12 -2.66
N LEU A 23 -12.15 -7.65 -1.81
CA LEU A 23 -11.95 -6.23 -1.54
C LEU A 23 -11.44 -5.47 -2.79
N LYS A 24 -10.47 -6.03 -3.53
CA LYS A 24 -9.98 -5.45 -4.79
C LYS A 24 -11.12 -5.24 -5.79
N ALA A 25 -11.98 -6.24 -5.96
CA ALA A 25 -13.12 -6.20 -6.88
C ALA A 25 -14.15 -5.09 -6.55
N LYS A 26 -14.19 -4.64 -5.28
CA LYS A 26 -15.07 -3.55 -4.82
C LYS A 26 -14.37 -2.18 -4.77
N SER A 27 -13.08 -2.13 -5.06
CA SER A 27 -12.27 -0.89 -4.97
C SER A 27 -12.31 -0.07 -6.27
N LYS A 28 -11.77 1.15 -6.21
CA LYS A 28 -11.53 1.98 -7.41
C LYS A 28 -10.55 1.35 -8.42
N PHE A 29 -9.87 0.27 -8.05
CA PHE A 29 -8.90 -0.45 -8.88
C PHE A 29 -9.47 -1.74 -9.48
N LYS A 30 -10.78 -2.00 -9.35
CA LYS A 30 -11.43 -3.22 -9.86
C LYS A 30 -11.12 -3.53 -11.33
N ASP A 31 -11.03 -2.50 -12.17
CA ASP A 31 -10.79 -2.64 -13.62
C ASP A 31 -9.30 -2.58 -13.99
N LYS A 32 -8.40 -2.59 -13.01
CA LYS A 32 -6.94 -2.59 -13.21
C LYS A 32 -6.40 -3.99 -12.95
N ALA A 33 -6.31 -4.78 -14.02
CA ALA A 33 -5.88 -6.19 -13.97
C ALA A 33 -4.58 -6.37 -13.17
N ASP A 34 -3.55 -5.61 -13.51
CA ASP A 34 -2.20 -5.75 -12.94
C ASP A 34 -2.04 -5.10 -11.55
N TRP A 35 -3.05 -4.36 -11.07
CA TRP A 35 -2.93 -3.63 -9.82
C TRP A 35 -2.78 -4.59 -8.63
N ALA A 36 -1.70 -4.37 -7.86
CA ALA A 36 -1.30 -5.12 -6.68
C ALA A 36 -1.11 -6.64 -6.89
N MET A 37 -0.74 -7.07 -8.10
CA MET A 37 -0.36 -8.46 -8.38
C MET A 37 1.12 -8.76 -8.16
N ALA A 38 1.99 -7.75 -8.27
CA ALA A 38 3.42 -7.91 -8.08
C ALA A 38 3.77 -8.07 -6.59
N LYS A 39 4.68 -9.02 -6.28
CA LYS A 39 5.22 -9.23 -4.93
C LYS A 39 6.49 -8.41 -4.64
N SER A 40 7.01 -7.73 -5.67
CA SER A 40 8.16 -6.83 -5.58
C SER A 40 7.93 -5.61 -6.48
N GLY A 41 8.57 -4.49 -6.15
CA GLY A 41 8.42 -3.24 -6.88
C GLY A 41 9.14 -2.09 -6.18
N PHE A 42 8.90 -0.86 -6.67
CA PHE A 42 9.46 0.35 -6.09
C PHE A 42 8.57 0.92 -4.98
N ILE A 43 9.19 1.66 -4.05
CA ILE A 43 8.46 2.50 -3.09
C ILE A 43 8.26 3.87 -3.74
N ALA A 44 7.03 4.37 -3.75
CA ALA A 44 6.67 5.65 -4.34
C ALA A 44 6.17 6.63 -3.29
N LEU A 45 6.61 7.89 -3.39
CA LEU A 45 6.01 9.04 -2.72
C LEU A 45 5.20 9.80 -3.76
N GLN A 46 3.94 10.08 -3.47
CA GLN A 46 3.05 10.76 -4.41
C GLN A 46 2.65 12.12 -3.86
N ASP A 47 2.58 13.11 -4.75
CA ASP A 47 2.01 14.42 -4.51
C ASP A 47 0.87 14.66 -5.51
N HIS A 48 -0.16 15.36 -5.06
CA HIS A 48 -1.32 15.79 -5.85
C HIS A 48 -1.47 17.32 -5.84
N GLY A 49 -0.36 18.05 -5.70
CA GLY A 49 -0.31 19.52 -5.70
C GLY A 49 -0.44 20.14 -4.30
N GLY A 50 -0.12 19.38 -3.25
CA GLY A 50 -0.37 19.78 -1.86
C GLY A 50 0.81 20.44 -1.12
N GLY A 51 1.97 20.57 -1.76
CA GLY A 51 3.16 21.14 -1.11
C GLY A 51 3.66 20.28 0.05
N LEU A 52 4.01 19.02 -0.25
CA LEU A 52 4.42 18.02 0.74
C LEU A 52 5.94 18.05 0.98
N SER A 53 6.35 17.73 2.21
CA SER A 53 7.76 17.58 2.58
C SER A 53 7.99 16.28 3.35
N PHE A 54 8.97 15.49 2.93
CA PHE A 54 9.32 14.21 3.54
C PHE A 54 10.76 14.25 4.06
N LYS A 55 11.01 13.62 5.21
CA LYS A 55 12.35 13.40 5.75
C LYS A 55 12.40 12.09 6.53
N ASN A 56 13.60 11.60 6.82
CA ASN A 56 13.82 10.35 7.59
C ASN A 56 13.24 9.08 6.94
N ILE A 57 13.26 8.99 5.61
CA ILE A 57 12.82 7.80 4.88
C ILE A 57 13.90 6.73 5.00
N LYS A 58 13.57 5.60 5.63
CA LYS A 58 14.50 4.50 5.91
C LYS A 58 13.87 3.19 5.46
N ILE A 59 14.70 2.25 5.02
CA ILE A 59 14.27 0.92 4.59
C ILE A 59 15.14 -0.15 5.26
N LYS A 60 14.49 -1.24 5.70
CA LYS A 60 15.14 -2.48 6.15
C LYS A 60 14.67 -3.60 5.24
N LYS A 61 15.60 -4.32 4.61
CA LYS A 61 15.28 -5.54 3.87
C LYS A 61 14.94 -6.66 4.85
N LEU A 62 13.87 -7.40 4.57
CA LEU A 62 13.40 -8.55 5.34
C LEU A 62 13.78 -9.86 4.65
#